data_AF-R5EN84-F1
#
_entry.id   AF-R5EN84-F1
#
_cell.length_a   1.000
_cell.length_b   1.000
_cell.length_c   1.000
_cell.angle_alpha   90.00
_cell.angle_beta   90.00
_cell.angle_gamma   90.00
#
_symmetry.space_group_name_H-M   'P 1'
#
loop_
_entity.id
_entity.type
_entity.pdbx_description
1 polymer ?
#
loop_
_entity_poly.entity_id
_entity_poly.type
_entity_poly.pdbx_seq_one_letter_code
_entity_poly.pdbx_strand_id
1 'polypeptide(L)'
;MNEKLQLLRDFFRADEQERGNAFLYRLLELLRGAEANRIQLARYAYLLARMEPREKERQETYRRFSAAMYRWALSPKDRQQLITAIYLYVYTERTAN
;
A
#
# COMPACT_ATOMS: atom_id res chain seq x y z
N MET A 1 8.19 5.93 -9.61
CA MET A 1 8.02 4.47 -9.70
C MET A 1 8.95 3.74 -8.72
N ASN A 2 10.28 3.89 -8.84
CA ASN A 2 11.25 3.13 -8.02
C ASN A 2 11.05 3.28 -6.50
N GLU A 3 10.84 4.52 -6.02
CA GLU A 3 10.55 4.83 -4.61
C GLU A 3 9.33 4.06 -4.06
N LYS A 4 8.27 3.91 -4.88
CA LYS A 4 7.02 3.23 -4.48
C LYS A 4 7.24 1.74 -4.31
N LEU A 5 7.97 1.12 -5.24
CA LEU A 5 8.32 -0.30 -5.18
C LEU A 5 9.27 -0.60 -4.01
N GLN A 6 10.27 0.28 -3.78
CA GLN A 6 11.16 0.17 -2.63
C GLN A 6 10.40 0.24 -1.31
N LEU A 7 9.54 1.25 -1.13
CA LEU A 7 8.73 1.38 0.07
C LEU A 7 7.82 0.17 0.34
N LEU A 8 7.24 -0.42 -0.72
CA LEU A 8 6.48 -1.67 -0.60
C LEU A 8 7.36 -2.84 -0.14
N ARG A 9 8.55 -2.99 -0.73
CA ARG A 9 9.50 -4.04 -0.33
C ARG A 9 9.94 -3.88 1.12
N ASP A 10 10.31 -2.67 1.52
CA ASP A 10 10.81 -2.41 2.87
C ASP A 10 9.72 -2.68 3.91
N PHE A 11 8.48 -2.28 3.63
CA PHE A 11 7.36 -2.48 4.56
C PHE A 11 6.91 -3.94 4.63
N PHE A 12 6.67 -4.60 3.49
CA PHE A 12 6.09 -5.94 3.47
C PHE A 12 7.10 -7.08 3.62
N ARG A 13 8.41 -6.88 3.35
CA ARG A 13 9.44 -7.88 3.70
C ARG A 13 9.75 -7.91 5.19
N ALA A 14 9.65 -6.75 5.86
CA ALA A 14 9.86 -6.67 7.31
C ALA A 14 8.67 -7.23 8.11
N ASP A 15 7.50 -7.38 7.48
CA ASP A 15 6.27 -7.85 8.10
C ASP A 15 5.93 -9.26 7.58
N GLU A 16 6.53 -10.30 8.18
CA GLU A 16 6.35 -11.74 7.87
C GLU A 16 4.94 -12.29 8.20
N GLN A 17 3.88 -11.53 7.92
CA GLN A 17 2.50 -11.98 8.17
C GLN A 17 1.74 -12.26 6.87
N GLU A 18 1.11 -13.43 6.80
CA GLU A 18 0.10 -13.80 5.77
C GLU A 18 -1.02 -12.74 5.64
N ARG A 19 -1.26 -11.96 6.70
CA ARG A 19 -2.21 -10.84 6.74
C ARG A 19 -1.84 -9.69 5.80
N GLY A 20 -0.55 -9.49 5.50
CA GLY A 20 -0.05 -8.42 4.64
C GLY A 20 -0.50 -8.54 3.19
N ASN A 21 -0.56 -9.75 2.65
CA ASN A 21 -0.95 -9.99 1.25
C ASN A 21 -2.43 -9.67 1.00
N ALA A 22 -3.34 -10.18 1.84
CA ALA A 22 -4.77 -9.90 1.72
C ALA A 22 -5.08 -8.40 1.83
N PHE A 23 -4.33 -7.69 2.68
CA PHE A 23 -4.43 -6.24 2.83
C PHE A 23 -3.95 -5.50 1.57
N LEU A 24 -2.82 -5.90 0.99
CA LEU A 24 -2.26 -5.28 -0.21
C LEU A 24 -3.22 -5.39 -1.41
N TYR A 25 -3.90 -6.53 -1.57
CA TYR A 25 -4.93 -6.68 -2.61
C TYR A 25 -6.13 -5.75 -2.40
N ARG A 26 -6.60 -5.59 -1.15
CA ARG A 26 -7.69 -4.64 -0.83
C ARG A 26 -7.31 -3.19 -1.10
N LEU A 27 -6.08 -2.80 -0.76
CA LEU A 27 -5.55 -1.47 -1.12
C LEU A 27 -5.51 -1.27 -2.65
N LEU A 28 -5.07 -2.29 -3.39
CA LEU A 28 -5.00 -2.26 -4.85
C LEU A 28 -6.38 -2.08 -5.50
N GLU A 29 -7.40 -2.78 -5.01
CA GLU A 29 -8.78 -2.63 -5.48
C GLU A 29 -9.30 -1.20 -5.30
N LEU A 30 -9.05 -0.60 -4.14
CA LEU A 30 -9.46 0.77 -3.83
C LEU A 30 -8.72 1.80 -4.69
N LEU A 31 -7.43 1.59 -4.96
CA LEU A 31 -6.65 2.47 -5.85
C LEU A 31 -7.19 2.44 -7.29
N ARG A 32 -7.51 1.26 -7.82
CA ARG A 32 -8.13 1.15 -9.16
C ARG A 32 -9.51 1.79 -9.18
N GLY A 33 -10.33 1.52 -8.16
CA GLY A 33 -11.67 2.10 -8.05
C GLY A 33 -11.65 3.63 -7.95
N ALA A 34 -10.60 4.21 -7.38
CA ALA A 34 -10.43 5.66 -7.26
C ALA A 34 -10.20 6.36 -8.61
N GLU A 35 -9.88 5.63 -9.69
CA GLU A 35 -9.85 6.19 -11.04
C GLU A 35 -11.26 6.54 -11.54
N ALA A 36 -12.28 5.77 -11.14
CA ALA A 36 -13.67 5.98 -11.52
C ALA A 36 -14.48 6.75 -10.45
N ASN A 37 -14.21 6.52 -9.16
CA ASN A 37 -14.98 7.12 -8.08
C ASN A 37 -14.11 7.52 -6.87
N ARG A 38 -14.05 8.83 -6.60
CA ARG A 38 -13.26 9.41 -5.51
C ARG A 38 -13.65 8.93 -4.11
N ILE A 39 -14.85 8.37 -3.89
CA ILE A 39 -15.22 7.76 -2.60
C ILE A 39 -14.24 6.65 -2.18
N GLN A 40 -13.61 5.99 -3.16
CA GLN A 40 -12.64 4.94 -2.89
C GLN A 40 -11.38 5.47 -2.20
N LEU A 41 -11.03 6.75 -2.38
CA LEU A 41 -9.93 7.39 -1.64
C LEU A 41 -10.24 7.53 -0.15
N ALA A 42 -11.50 7.79 0.22
CA ALA A 42 -11.92 7.83 1.61
C ALA A 42 -11.87 6.43 2.24
N ARG A 43 -12.37 5.41 1.53
CA ARG A 43 -12.27 4.00 1.96
C ARG A 43 -10.83 3.53 2.07
N TYR A 44 -9.96 3.99 1.17
CA TYR A 44 -8.53 3.73 1.19
C TYR A 44 -7.86 4.33 2.45
N ALA A 45 -8.15 5.59 2.75
CA ALA A 45 -7.66 6.25 3.98
C ALA A 45 -8.12 5.51 5.24
N TYR A 46 -9.40 5.13 5.29
CA TYR A 46 -9.96 4.38 6.41
C TYR A 46 -9.29 3.00 6.59
N LEU A 47 -9.04 2.30 5.48
CA LEU A 47 -8.38 1.00 5.49
C LEU A 47 -6.93 1.11 5.97
N LEU A 48 -6.21 2.17 5.59
CA LEU A 48 -4.88 2.47 6.15
C LEU A 48 -4.97 2.72 7.67
N ALA A 49 -5.85 3.62 8.12
CA ALA A 49 -5.96 3.92 9.55
C ALA A 49 -6.25 2.69 10.42
N ARG A 50 -7.07 1.76 9.92
CA ARG A 50 -7.41 0.52 10.64
C ARG A 50 -6.24 -0.45 10.83
N MET A 51 -5.19 -0.30 10.04
CA MET A 51 -4.00 -1.16 10.06
C MET A 51 -2.83 -0.55 10.83
N GLU A 52 -3.02 0.62 11.46
CA GLU A 52 -2.01 1.18 12.33
C GLU A 52 -1.70 0.22 13.49
N PRO A 53 -0.43 -0.16 13.71
CA PRO A 53 -0.05 -1.09 14.76
C PRO A 53 -0.28 -0.48 16.14
N ARG A 54 -0.55 -1.36 17.11
CA ARG A 54 -0.73 -0.96 18.51
C ARG A 54 0.62 -0.80 19.22
N GLU A 55 1.63 -1.52 18.74
CA GLU A 55 3.00 -1.49 19.25
C GLU A 55 3.67 -0.16 18.88
N LYS A 56 4.13 0.58 19.89
CA LYS A 56 4.75 1.89 19.70
C LYS A 56 6.00 1.82 18.81
N GLU A 57 6.76 0.73 18.89
CA GLU A 57 7.98 0.54 18.09
C GLU A 57 7.69 0.46 16.58
N ARG A 58 6.48 0.01 16.20
CA ARG A 58 6.08 -0.15 14.80
C ARG A 58 5.28 1.04 14.25
N GLN A 59 4.73 1.90 15.13
CA GLN A 59 3.88 3.03 14.73
C GLN A 59 4.59 4.03 13.84
N GLU A 60 5.83 4.39 14.13
CA GLU A 60 6.56 5.39 13.34
C GLU A 60 6.80 4.91 11.91
N THR A 61 7.26 3.66 11.75
CA THR A 61 7.44 3.01 10.45
C THR A 61 6.11 2.95 9.68
N TYR A 62 5.02 2.56 10.36
CA TYR A 62 3.70 2.50 9.75
C TYR A 62 3.18 3.87 9.32
N ARG A 63 3.39 4.92 10.13
CA ARG A 63 2.94 6.28 9.81
C ARG A 63 3.63 6.82 8.56
N ARG A 64 4.94 6.59 8.42
CA ARG A 64 5.68 6.95 7.21
C ARG A 64 5.15 6.22 5.98
N PHE A 65 4.93 4.92 6.11
CA PHE A 65 4.34 4.09 5.06
C PHE A 65 2.95 4.60 4.64
N SER A 66 2.02 4.70 5.58
CA SER A 66 0.62 5.07 5.31
C SER A 66 0.47 6.50 4.79
N ALA A 67 1.29 7.45 5.28
CA ALA A 67 1.31 8.81 4.76
C ALA A 67 1.79 8.87 3.30
N ALA A 68 2.85 8.13 2.95
CA ALA A 68 3.33 8.05 1.57
C ALA A 68 2.29 7.41 0.64
N MET A 69 1.72 6.28 1.07
CA MET A 69 0.67 5.56 0.34
C MET A 69 -0.54 6.44 0.06
N TYR A 70 -1.04 7.15 1.08
CA TYR A 70 -2.18 8.05 0.92
C TYR A 70 -1.86 9.25 0.02
N ARG A 71 -0.69 9.89 0.21
CA ARG A 71 -0.26 11.01 -0.64
C ARG A 71 -0.21 10.62 -2.11
N TRP A 72 0.32 9.45 -2.43
CA TRP A 72 0.36 8.95 -3.81
C TRP A 72 -1.01 8.58 -4.35
N ALA A 73 -1.92 8.06 -3.52
CA ALA A 73 -3.29 7.76 -3.95
C ALA A 73 -4.07 9.00 -4.42
N LEU A 74 -3.79 10.18 -3.85
CA LEU A 74 -4.47 11.43 -4.21
C LEU A 74 -4.07 11.95 -5.61
N SER A 75 -2.83 11.73 -6.03
CA SER A 75 -2.32 12.16 -7.35
C SER A 75 -2.64 11.10 -8.41
N PRO A 76 -3.34 11.42 -9.52
CA PRO A 76 -3.65 10.43 -10.56
C PRO A 76 -2.41 9.75 -11.13
N LYS A 77 -1.35 10.52 -11.40
CA LYS A 77 -0.07 10.00 -11.91
C LYS A 77 0.61 9.09 -10.90
N ASP A 78 0.69 9.50 -9.64
CA ASP A 78 1.33 8.68 -8.61
C ASP A 78 0.51 7.44 -8.27
N ARG A 79 -0.82 7.53 -8.31
CA ARG A 79 -1.73 6.41 -8.11
C ARG A 79 -1.51 5.33 -9.17
N GLN A 80 -1.41 5.70 -10.44
CA GLN A 80 -1.08 4.75 -11.51
C GLN A 80 0.28 4.10 -11.29
N GLN A 81 1.30 4.89 -10.94
CA GLN A 81 2.61 4.34 -10.60
C GLN A 81 2.55 3.41 -9.38
N LEU A 82 1.74 3.73 -8.38
CA LEU A 82 1.58 2.90 -7.18
C LEU A 82 0.91 1.56 -7.53
N ILE A 83 -0.14 1.58 -8.36
CA ILE A 83 -0.80 0.38 -8.88
C ILE A 83 0.23 -0.52 -9.58
N THR A 84 1.05 0.04 -10.48
CA THR A 84 2.12 -0.72 -11.15
C THR A 84 3.16 -1.26 -10.18
N ALA A 85 3.59 -0.48 -9.20
CA ALA A 85 4.54 -0.94 -8.18
C ALA A 85 3.99 -2.13 -7.37
N ILE A 86 2.71 -2.10 -7.01
CA ILE A 86 2.04 -3.22 -6.33
C ILE A 86 2.00 -4.47 -7.21
N TYR A 87 1.69 -4.34 -8.51
CA TYR A 87 1.74 -5.47 -9.44
C TYR A 87 3.14 -6.09 -9.52
N LEU A 88 4.17 -5.26 -9.65
CA LEU A 88 5.56 -5.73 -9.71
C LEU A 88 5.95 -6.43 -8.42
N TYR A 89 5.61 -5.87 -7.26
CA TYR A 89 5.87 -6.48 -5.95
C TYR A 89 5.23 -7.87 -5.84
N VAL A 90 3.93 -7.97 -6.09
CA VAL A 90 3.18 -9.23 -6.01
C VAL A 90 3.73 -10.28 -6.98
N TYR A 91 4.09 -9.87 -8.20
CA TYR A 91 4.69 -10.78 -9.18
C TYR A 91 6.05 -11.30 -8.72
N THR A 92 6.91 -10.42 -8.18
CA THR A 92 8.26 -10.80 -7.71
C THR A 92 8.24 -11.70 -6.48
N GLU A 93 7.29 -11.51 -5.55
CA GLU A 93 7.16 -12.36 -4.37
C GLU A 93 6.59 -13.75 -4.74
N ARG A 94 5.76 -13.85 -5.78
CA ARG A 94 5.24 -15.14 -6.28
C ARG A 94 6.26 -15.98 -7.05
N THR A 95 7.31 -15.36 -7.59
CA THR A 95 8.38 -16.07 -8.32
C THR A 95 9.57 -16.43 -7.43
N ALA A 96 9.67 -15.83 -6.24
CA ALA A 96 10.72 -16.10 -5.27
C ALA A 96 10.39 -17.24 -4.28
N ASN A 97 9.11 -17.65 -4.22
CA ASN A 97 8.61 -18.85 -3.52
C ASN A 97 8.40 -20.00 -4.51
#